data_AF-A0A2G8S002-F1
#
_entry.id   AF-A0A2G8S002-F1
#
_cell.length_a   1.000
_cell.length_b   1.000
_cell.length_c   1.000
_cell.angle_alpha   90.00
_cell.angle_beta   90.00
_cell.angle_gamma   90.00
#
_symmetry.space_group_name_H-M   'P 1'
#
loop_
_entity.id
_entity.type
_entity.pdbx_description
1 polymer ?
#
loop_
_entity_poly.entity_id
_entity_poly.type
_entity_poly.pdbx_seq_one_letter_code
_entity_poly.pdbx_strand_id
1 'polypeptide(L)'
;MWLLNTARAELKFFPTPESVPGGYAILSHVWDKTEQTFQEVEALRIQCAKDGTNPRDLVCDKVREFCVLAERGGHEWGWADMCCIDKTSSTELSEAIVSMYRYYSVSRVCYAYLRDVPIASRDDLRRPKSAFRASRWHKRGWTLQELIAPSLVLFLSCTWEILGSKTDLAGLLEEITRVPAEVLTLFRNPSTHCVAARMSWAADRETTRPEDEAYCLMGIFGIFMPPLYGEGRNAFLRLQEEIMRQIDDPSIFAWGDVYSIPMADLDDDQVLNVLDNFPGGMGQYGSFANSPSDFRLGYRMKRRTTCRPSPQSVWEWFKQVSQHNPNSPMNM
;
A
#
# COMPACT_ATOMS: atom_id res chain seq x y z
N MET A 1 -11.14 -8.09 -14.27
CA MET A 1 -9.69 -8.26 -14.05
C MET A 1 -9.14 -9.25 -15.07
N TRP A 2 -8.04 -8.94 -15.76
CA TRP A 2 -7.36 -9.88 -16.65
C TRP A 2 -6.32 -10.71 -15.89
N LEU A 3 -6.11 -11.96 -16.32
CA LEU A 3 -5.10 -12.87 -15.77
C LEU A 3 -4.36 -13.57 -16.90
N LEU A 4 -3.08 -13.82 -16.69
CA LEU A 4 -2.27 -14.68 -17.55
C LEU A 4 -2.61 -16.14 -17.28
N ASN A 5 -2.86 -16.91 -18.34
CA ASN A 5 -2.74 -18.35 -18.28
C ASN A 5 -1.26 -18.72 -18.13
N THR A 6 -0.89 -19.45 -17.09
CA THR A 6 0.53 -19.71 -16.76
C THR A 6 1.23 -20.63 -17.76
N ALA A 7 0.49 -21.49 -18.48
CA ALA A 7 1.05 -22.36 -19.51
C ALA A 7 1.40 -21.62 -20.81
N ARG A 8 0.66 -20.55 -21.14
CA ARG A 8 0.78 -19.84 -22.43
C ARG A 8 1.07 -18.35 -22.38
N ALA A 9 1.02 -17.73 -21.20
CA ALA A 9 1.07 -16.27 -21.01
C ALA A 9 -0.02 -15.51 -21.81
N GLU A 10 -1.17 -16.14 -22.01
CA GLU A 10 -2.32 -15.52 -22.70
C GLU A 10 -3.27 -14.87 -21.69
N LEU A 11 -3.79 -13.68 -22.03
CA LEU A 11 -4.69 -12.94 -21.16
C LEU A 11 -6.13 -13.47 -21.26
N LYS A 12 -6.75 -13.68 -20.09
CA LYS A 12 -8.16 -14.03 -19.97
C LYS A 12 -8.85 -13.14 -18.95
N PHE A 13 -10.03 -12.64 -19.31
CA PHE A 13 -10.82 -11.81 -18.43
C PHE A 13 -11.65 -12.65 -17.44
N PHE A 14 -11.69 -12.18 -16.20
CA PHE A 14 -12.57 -12.67 -15.14
C PHE A 14 -13.34 -11.50 -14.52
N PRO A 15 -14.67 -11.63 -14.30
CA PRO A 15 -15.50 -10.55 -13.74
C PRO A 15 -15.09 -10.16 -12.31
N THR A 16 -14.71 -11.12 -11.48
CA THR A 16 -14.26 -10.88 -10.10
C THR A 16 -13.07 -11.78 -9.76
N PRO A 17 -12.17 -11.37 -8.85
CA PRO A 17 -11.03 -12.21 -8.47
C PRO A 17 -11.45 -13.51 -7.78
N GLU A 18 -12.62 -13.56 -7.11
CA GLU A 18 -13.15 -14.77 -6.48
C GLU A 18 -13.78 -15.74 -7.49
N SER A 19 -14.12 -15.28 -8.70
CA SER A 19 -14.67 -16.12 -9.77
C SER A 19 -13.62 -17.00 -10.47
N VAL A 20 -12.33 -16.79 -10.17
CA VAL A 20 -11.21 -17.49 -10.80
C VAL A 20 -11.15 -18.93 -10.28
N PRO A 21 -11.34 -19.95 -11.15
CA PRO A 21 -11.28 -21.35 -10.72
C PRO A 21 -9.92 -21.69 -10.12
N GLY A 22 -9.91 -22.26 -8.90
CA GLY A 22 -8.68 -22.58 -8.17
C GLY A 22 -7.96 -21.37 -7.55
N GLY A 23 -8.38 -20.14 -7.87
CA GLY A 23 -7.67 -18.90 -7.54
C GLY A 23 -6.47 -18.65 -8.45
N TYR A 24 -5.64 -17.68 -8.09
CA TYR A 24 -4.49 -17.24 -8.89
C TYR A 24 -3.28 -16.91 -8.02
N ALA A 25 -2.09 -16.98 -8.62
CA ALA A 25 -0.87 -16.39 -8.09
C ALA A 25 -0.80 -14.91 -8.48
N ILE A 26 -0.17 -14.08 -7.66
CA ILE A 26 0.04 -12.66 -7.94
C ILE A 26 1.52 -12.29 -7.86
N LEU A 27 2.00 -11.44 -8.77
CA LEU A 27 3.36 -10.92 -8.78
C LEU A 27 3.38 -9.52 -8.16
N SER A 28 4.21 -9.36 -7.13
CA SER A 28 4.61 -8.06 -6.58
C SER A 28 6.04 -7.79 -7.00
N HIS A 29 6.31 -6.60 -7.54
CA HIS A 29 7.63 -6.24 -8.05
C HIS A 29 7.86 -4.73 -8.06
N VAL A 30 9.11 -4.33 -8.29
CA VAL A 30 9.44 -2.94 -8.61
C VAL A 30 9.58 -2.82 -10.11
N TRP A 31 8.87 -1.85 -10.70
CA TRP A 31 8.94 -1.60 -12.14
C TRP A 31 10.36 -1.20 -12.55
N ASP A 32 10.80 -1.79 -13.67
CA ASP A 32 11.98 -1.43 -14.41
C ASP A 32 11.68 -0.40 -15.50
N LYS A 33 12.73 0.07 -16.19
CA LYS A 33 12.58 1.06 -17.28
C LYS A 33 11.73 0.54 -18.45
N THR A 34 11.70 -0.78 -18.64
CA THR A 34 10.99 -1.45 -19.72
C THR A 34 10.26 -2.65 -19.13
N GLU A 35 8.94 -2.56 -19.07
CA GLU A 35 8.07 -3.67 -18.67
C GLU A 35 7.16 -4.02 -19.83
N GLN A 36 6.87 -5.31 -19.96
CA GLN A 36 5.94 -5.75 -20.98
C GLN A 36 4.51 -5.34 -20.58
N THR A 37 3.83 -4.66 -21.49
CA THR A 37 2.49 -4.10 -21.31
C THR A 37 1.40 -5.10 -21.70
N PHE A 38 0.16 -4.78 -21.32
CA PHE A 38 -1.04 -5.52 -21.74
C PHE A 38 -1.11 -5.67 -23.26
N GLN A 39 -0.87 -4.57 -24.00
CA GLN A 39 -0.94 -4.52 -25.46
C GLN A 39 0.12 -5.40 -26.11
N GLU A 40 1.33 -5.44 -25.56
CA GLU A 40 2.42 -6.27 -26.09
C GLU A 40 2.15 -7.76 -25.88
N VAL A 41 1.61 -8.15 -24.73
CA VAL A 41 1.17 -9.54 -24.50
C VAL A 41 0.04 -9.93 -25.45
N GLU A 42 -0.93 -9.04 -25.66
CA GLU A 42 -2.05 -9.30 -26.57
C GLU A 42 -1.60 -9.36 -28.04
N ALA A 43 -0.63 -8.54 -28.45
CA ALA A 43 -0.01 -8.62 -29.77
C ALA A 43 0.69 -9.96 -29.99
N LEU A 44 1.43 -10.46 -28.99
CA LEU A 44 2.06 -11.79 -29.05
C LEU A 44 1.00 -12.89 -29.18
N ARG A 45 -0.11 -12.82 -28.44
CA ARG A 45 -1.22 -13.78 -28.57
C ARG A 45 -1.74 -13.83 -30.00
N ILE A 46 -1.98 -12.67 -30.63
CA ILE A 46 -2.47 -12.58 -32.01
C ILE A 46 -1.44 -13.13 -33.01
N GLN A 47 -0.16 -12.85 -32.80
CA GLN A 47 0.92 -13.37 -33.65
C GLN A 47 1.01 -14.89 -33.56
N CYS A 48 1.10 -15.43 -32.35
CA CYS A 48 1.27 -16.86 -32.09
C CYS A 48 0.05 -17.69 -32.51
N ALA A 49 -1.14 -17.09 -32.56
CA ALA A 49 -2.33 -17.75 -33.07
C ALA A 49 -2.22 -18.13 -34.57
N LYS A 50 -1.30 -17.51 -35.32
CA LYS A 50 -1.10 -17.79 -36.76
C LYS A 50 -0.25 -19.02 -37.03
N ASP A 51 0.75 -19.28 -36.20
CA ASP A 51 1.74 -20.35 -36.40
C ASP A 51 1.72 -21.41 -35.29
N GLY A 52 0.88 -21.23 -34.26
CA GLY A 52 0.72 -22.15 -33.14
C GLY A 52 1.86 -22.09 -32.12
N THR A 53 2.77 -21.12 -32.23
CA THR A 53 3.82 -20.91 -31.24
C THR A 53 3.22 -20.60 -29.86
N ASN A 54 4.00 -20.80 -28.79
CA ASN A 54 3.55 -20.47 -27.45
C ASN A 54 3.98 -19.04 -27.09
N PRO A 55 3.04 -18.10 -26.82
CA PRO A 55 3.40 -16.72 -26.45
C PRO A 55 4.33 -16.65 -25.25
N ARG A 56 4.26 -17.61 -24.31
CA ARG A 56 5.16 -17.70 -23.14
C ARG A 56 6.64 -17.81 -23.52
N ASP A 57 6.95 -18.33 -24.69
CA ASP A 57 8.33 -18.44 -25.16
C ASP A 57 8.84 -17.08 -25.69
N LEU A 58 7.95 -16.16 -26.06
CA LEU A 58 8.26 -14.86 -26.67
C LEU A 58 8.11 -13.66 -25.72
N VAL A 59 7.39 -13.80 -24.61
CA VAL A 59 7.30 -12.76 -23.56
C VAL A 59 8.66 -12.48 -22.92
N CYS A 60 8.78 -11.37 -22.20
CA CYS A 60 10.02 -11.08 -21.48
C CYS A 60 10.28 -12.08 -20.35
N ASP A 61 11.53 -12.19 -19.92
CA ASP A 61 11.96 -13.14 -18.88
C ASP A 61 11.14 -13.00 -17.59
N LYS A 62 10.77 -11.77 -17.22
CA LYS A 62 9.97 -11.54 -16.00
C LYS A 62 8.59 -12.18 -16.07
N VAL A 63 7.87 -12.03 -17.18
CA VAL A 63 6.57 -12.69 -17.37
C VAL A 63 6.76 -14.20 -17.43
N ARG A 64 7.77 -14.66 -18.17
CA ARG A 64 8.04 -16.10 -18.36
C ARG A 64 8.31 -16.79 -17.03
N GLU A 65 9.26 -16.28 -16.25
CA GLU A 65 9.66 -16.88 -14.96
C GLU A 65 8.51 -16.81 -13.94
N PHE A 66 7.75 -15.72 -13.92
CA PHE A 66 6.53 -15.65 -13.11
C PHE A 66 5.52 -16.74 -13.48
N CYS A 67 5.22 -16.91 -14.77
CA CYS A 67 4.34 -17.96 -15.26
C CYS A 67 4.85 -19.37 -14.90
N VAL A 68 6.13 -19.64 -15.11
CA VAL A 68 6.76 -20.92 -14.76
C VAL A 68 6.67 -21.21 -13.27
N LEU A 69 6.96 -20.21 -12.42
CA LEU A 69 6.89 -20.36 -10.97
C LEU A 69 5.44 -20.57 -10.49
N ALA A 70 4.49 -19.82 -11.03
CA ALA A 70 3.08 -19.96 -10.71
C ALA A 70 2.53 -21.34 -11.14
N GLU A 71 2.88 -21.82 -12.33
CA GLU A 71 2.52 -23.15 -12.82
C GLU A 71 3.10 -24.25 -11.93
N ARG A 72 4.39 -24.16 -11.56
CA ARG A 72 5.03 -25.09 -10.61
C ARG A 72 4.36 -25.10 -9.23
N GLY A 73 3.83 -23.95 -8.80
CA GLY A 73 3.03 -23.81 -7.59
C GLY A 73 1.60 -24.35 -7.71
N GLY A 74 1.20 -24.89 -8.87
CA GLY A 74 -0.13 -25.44 -9.11
C GLY A 74 -1.19 -24.39 -9.47
N HIS A 75 -0.78 -23.19 -9.90
CA HIS A 75 -1.69 -22.13 -10.31
C HIS A 75 -1.79 -22.04 -11.83
N GLU A 76 -3.01 -22.21 -12.35
CA GLU A 76 -3.31 -22.01 -13.79
C GLU A 76 -3.30 -20.53 -14.17
N TRP A 77 -3.58 -19.64 -13.21
CA TRP A 77 -3.75 -18.22 -13.43
C TRP A 77 -2.73 -17.40 -12.64
N GLY A 78 -2.15 -16.39 -13.30
CA GLY A 78 -1.22 -15.43 -12.72
C GLY A 78 -1.65 -13.99 -12.97
N TRP A 79 -1.53 -13.13 -11.97
CA TRP A 79 -1.75 -11.69 -12.11
C TRP A 79 -0.44 -10.92 -11.94
N ALA A 80 -0.17 -9.97 -12.85
CA ALA A 80 0.93 -9.01 -12.73
C ALA A 80 0.48 -7.64 -13.26
N ASP A 81 0.58 -6.60 -12.44
CA ASP A 81 0.10 -5.25 -12.73
C ASP A 81 0.66 -4.64 -14.04
N MET A 82 1.86 -5.07 -14.44
CA MET A 82 2.51 -4.58 -15.65
C MET A 82 1.74 -4.92 -16.93
N CYS A 83 1.18 -6.14 -17.01
CA CYS A 83 0.58 -6.71 -18.21
C CYS A 83 -0.86 -7.21 -18.04
N CYS A 84 -1.40 -7.25 -16.82
CA CYS A 84 -2.79 -7.66 -16.53
C CYS A 84 -3.75 -6.48 -16.33
N ILE A 85 -3.25 -5.25 -16.48
CA ILE A 85 -4.05 -4.03 -16.44
C ILE A 85 -3.91 -3.34 -17.79
N ASP A 86 -5.03 -3.12 -18.48
CA ASP A 86 -5.06 -2.24 -19.64
C ASP A 86 -4.98 -0.78 -19.18
N LYS A 87 -3.75 -0.25 -19.16
CA LYS A 87 -3.45 1.14 -18.78
C LYS A 87 -3.93 2.17 -19.83
N THR A 88 -4.36 1.73 -21.01
CA THR A 88 -4.94 2.61 -22.04
C THR A 88 -6.42 2.86 -21.80
N SER A 89 -7.08 1.99 -21.03
CA SER A 89 -8.46 2.14 -20.57
C SER A 89 -8.48 2.86 -19.21
N SER A 90 -8.87 4.13 -19.19
CA SER A 90 -8.96 4.91 -17.96
C SER A 90 -9.94 4.31 -16.94
N THR A 91 -11.03 3.71 -17.42
CA THR A 91 -12.00 3.00 -16.58
C THR A 91 -11.37 1.77 -15.92
N GLU A 92 -10.69 0.93 -16.70
CA GLU A 92 -10.05 -0.28 -16.16
C GLU A 92 -8.91 0.07 -15.20
N LEU A 93 -8.09 1.06 -15.54
CA LEU A 93 -7.03 1.56 -14.66
C LEU A 93 -7.58 2.05 -13.32
N SER A 94 -8.68 2.81 -13.36
CA SER A 94 -9.32 3.34 -12.15
C SER A 94 -9.90 2.21 -11.28
N GLU A 95 -10.58 1.25 -11.91
CA GLU A 95 -11.11 0.07 -11.22
C GLU A 95 -9.99 -0.78 -10.60
N ALA A 96 -8.88 -0.97 -11.33
CA ALA A 96 -7.73 -1.71 -10.85
C ALA A 96 -7.10 -1.03 -9.63
N ILE A 97 -6.87 0.29 -9.68
CA ILE A 97 -6.32 1.09 -8.57
C ILE A 97 -7.16 0.92 -7.29
N VAL A 98 -8.47 1.03 -7.41
CA VAL A 98 -9.40 0.87 -6.27
C VAL A 98 -9.45 -0.57 -5.77
N SER A 99 -9.18 -1.54 -6.66
CA SER A 99 -9.25 -2.97 -6.35
C SER A 99 -7.91 -3.62 -5.96
N MET A 100 -6.79 -2.91 -6.04
CA MET A 100 -5.43 -3.45 -5.81
C MET A 100 -5.35 -4.28 -4.53
N TYR A 101 -5.75 -3.69 -3.39
CA TYR A 101 -5.73 -4.39 -2.11
C TYR A 101 -6.53 -5.69 -2.13
N ARG A 102 -7.70 -5.70 -2.78
CA ARG A 102 -8.56 -6.87 -2.92
C ARG A 102 -7.91 -7.92 -3.82
N TYR A 103 -7.30 -7.53 -4.93
CA TYR A 103 -6.58 -8.47 -5.80
C TYR A 103 -5.44 -9.17 -5.07
N TYR A 104 -4.73 -8.47 -4.20
CA TYR A 104 -3.70 -9.08 -3.37
C TYR A 104 -4.28 -9.93 -2.24
N SER A 105 -5.35 -9.49 -1.56
CA SER A 105 -5.90 -10.18 -0.39
C SER A 105 -6.52 -11.54 -0.71
N VAL A 106 -7.12 -11.71 -1.89
CA VAL A 106 -7.75 -12.99 -2.30
C VAL A 106 -6.86 -13.86 -3.18
N SER A 107 -5.64 -13.42 -3.48
CA SER A 107 -4.64 -14.24 -4.16
C SER A 107 -4.24 -15.45 -3.32
N ARG A 108 -3.86 -16.56 -3.97
CA ARG A 108 -3.39 -17.77 -3.28
C ARG A 108 -1.97 -17.62 -2.75
N VAL A 109 -1.14 -16.93 -3.51
CA VAL A 109 0.26 -16.65 -3.19
C VAL A 109 0.67 -15.35 -3.87
N CYS A 110 1.37 -14.49 -3.14
CA CYS A 110 2.06 -13.33 -3.68
C CYS A 110 3.55 -13.65 -3.80
N TYR A 111 4.08 -13.60 -5.02
CA TYR A 111 5.51 -13.69 -5.28
C TYR A 111 6.09 -12.27 -5.29
N ALA A 112 6.87 -11.92 -4.26
CA ALA A 112 7.54 -10.63 -4.16
C ALA A 112 8.93 -10.74 -4.79
N TYR A 113 9.06 -10.35 -6.05
CA TYR A 113 10.30 -10.42 -6.82
C TYR A 113 11.23 -9.24 -6.51
N LEU A 114 12.36 -9.54 -5.86
CA LEU A 114 13.37 -8.57 -5.45
C LEU A 114 14.57 -8.59 -6.41
N ARG A 115 14.45 -7.85 -7.52
CA ARG A 115 15.48 -7.77 -8.56
C ARG A 115 16.86 -7.32 -8.06
N ASP A 116 16.93 -6.61 -6.94
CA ASP A 116 18.16 -6.09 -6.35
C ASP A 116 18.74 -6.95 -5.22
N VAL A 117 18.18 -8.14 -4.99
CA VAL A 117 18.60 -9.04 -3.90
C VAL A 117 19.13 -10.36 -4.48
N PRO A 118 20.42 -10.70 -4.29
CA PRO A 118 20.95 -11.99 -4.70
C PRO A 118 20.42 -13.13 -3.84
N ILE A 119 20.66 -14.37 -4.27
CA ILE A 119 20.45 -15.55 -3.42
C ILE A 119 21.30 -15.39 -2.15
N ALA A 120 20.68 -15.60 -0.99
CA ALA A 120 21.32 -15.42 0.30
C ALA A 120 20.74 -16.40 1.32
N SER A 121 21.56 -16.81 2.29
CA SER A 121 21.08 -17.59 3.43
C SER A 121 20.20 -16.75 4.35
N ARG A 122 19.40 -17.40 5.20
CA ARG A 122 18.55 -16.71 6.19
C ARG A 122 19.34 -15.81 7.15
N ASP A 123 20.58 -16.15 7.45
CA ASP A 123 21.45 -15.35 8.31
C ASP A 123 21.99 -14.13 7.56
N ASP A 124 22.35 -14.29 6.28
CA ASP A 124 22.81 -13.19 5.43
C ASP A 124 21.71 -12.14 5.21
N LEU A 125 20.44 -12.56 5.06
CA LEU A 125 19.31 -11.64 4.96
C LEU A 125 19.18 -10.74 6.19
N ARG A 126 19.47 -11.27 7.40
CA ARG A 126 19.33 -10.54 8.67
C ARG A 126 20.47 -9.58 8.95
N ARG A 127 21.63 -9.77 8.32
CA ARG A 127 22.82 -8.93 8.55
C ARG A 127 22.50 -7.44 8.40
N PRO A 128 23.10 -6.56 9.22
CA PRO A 128 23.04 -5.13 8.99
C PRO A 128 23.49 -4.80 7.56
N LYS A 129 22.75 -3.91 6.87
CA LYS A 129 23.03 -3.50 5.48
C LYS A 129 22.98 -4.63 4.45
N SER A 130 22.31 -5.75 4.73
CA SER A 130 22.06 -6.79 3.71
C SER A 130 21.31 -6.21 2.50
N ALA A 131 21.51 -6.81 1.33
CA ALA A 131 20.78 -6.43 0.11
C ALA A 131 19.25 -6.51 0.31
N PHE A 132 18.78 -7.49 1.10
CA PHE A 132 17.37 -7.61 1.45
C PHE A 132 16.86 -6.38 2.21
N ARG A 133 17.55 -5.95 3.28
CA ARG A 133 17.18 -4.74 4.04
C ARG A 133 17.21 -3.48 3.17
N ALA A 134 18.14 -3.40 2.23
CA ALA A 134 18.34 -2.27 1.34
C ALA A 134 17.45 -2.31 0.08
N SER A 135 16.64 -3.37 -0.11
CA SER A 135 15.87 -3.54 -1.35
C SER A 135 14.92 -2.37 -1.58
N ARG A 136 14.90 -1.88 -2.81
CA ARG A 136 13.97 -0.83 -3.26
C ARG A 136 12.51 -1.24 -3.07
N TRP A 137 12.21 -2.55 -3.05
CA TRP A 137 10.86 -3.04 -2.86
C TRP A 137 10.26 -2.57 -1.54
N HIS A 138 11.04 -2.52 -0.45
CA HIS A 138 10.55 -2.01 0.85
C HIS A 138 10.26 -0.51 0.86
N LYS A 139 10.78 0.22 -0.14
CA LYS A 139 10.66 1.67 -0.27
C LYS A 139 9.59 2.10 -1.26
N ARG A 140 8.92 1.21 -1.99
CA ARG A 140 7.85 1.60 -2.91
C ARG A 140 6.53 1.73 -2.16
N GLY A 141 5.72 2.75 -2.50
CA GLY A 141 4.40 2.96 -1.86
C GLY A 141 3.47 1.75 -2.01
N TRP A 142 3.18 1.35 -3.24
CA TRP A 142 2.25 0.26 -3.58
C TRP A 142 2.59 -1.08 -2.91
N THR A 143 3.87 -1.43 -2.79
CA THR A 143 4.30 -2.71 -2.18
C THR A 143 3.89 -2.84 -0.71
N LEU A 144 3.38 -1.79 -0.06
CA LEU A 144 2.84 -1.85 1.30
C LEU A 144 1.58 -2.70 1.34
N GLN A 145 0.64 -2.44 0.42
CA GLN A 145 -0.57 -3.25 0.30
C GLN A 145 -0.21 -4.67 -0.15
N GLU A 146 0.77 -4.81 -1.04
CA GLU A 146 1.25 -6.10 -1.56
C GLU A 146 1.94 -6.94 -0.48
N LEU A 147 2.50 -6.30 0.56
CA LEU A 147 3.02 -6.95 1.76
C LEU A 147 1.91 -7.38 2.72
N ILE A 148 0.97 -6.47 3.00
CA ILE A 148 -0.01 -6.63 4.08
C ILE A 148 -1.19 -7.49 3.65
N ALA A 149 -1.74 -7.24 2.46
CA ALA A 149 -3.01 -7.82 2.01
C ALA A 149 -2.97 -9.34 1.80
N PRO A 150 -1.97 -9.93 1.10
CA PRO A 150 -1.97 -11.36 0.83
C PRO A 150 -1.79 -12.19 2.10
N SER A 151 -2.44 -13.35 2.16
CA SER A 151 -2.22 -14.29 3.27
C SER A 151 -0.84 -14.95 3.23
N LEU A 152 -0.33 -15.24 2.03
CA LEU A 152 0.98 -15.82 1.78
C LEU A 152 1.79 -14.92 0.84
N VAL A 153 3.00 -14.55 1.27
CA VAL A 153 3.99 -13.85 0.44
C VAL A 153 5.29 -14.63 0.47
N LEU A 154 5.84 -14.94 -0.70
CA LEU A 154 7.15 -15.56 -0.88
C LEU A 154 8.09 -14.54 -1.53
N PHE A 155 9.19 -14.20 -0.83
CA PHE A 155 10.20 -13.29 -1.36
C PHE A 155 11.15 -14.06 -2.27
N LEU A 156 11.38 -13.52 -3.46
CA LEU A 156 12.23 -14.12 -4.48
C LEU A 156 13.47 -13.25 -4.71
N SER A 157 14.62 -13.87 -4.94
CA SER A 157 15.85 -13.21 -5.35
C SER A 157 15.76 -12.70 -6.79
N CYS A 158 16.80 -11.99 -7.25
CA CYS A 158 16.99 -11.58 -8.64
C CYS A 158 17.14 -12.76 -9.62
N THR A 159 17.29 -13.98 -9.12
CA THR A 159 17.34 -15.22 -9.90
C THR A 159 16.12 -16.11 -9.65
N TRP A 160 15.02 -15.57 -9.13
CA TRP A 160 13.75 -16.27 -8.88
C TRP A 160 13.81 -17.38 -7.83
N GLU A 161 14.84 -17.38 -6.98
CA GLU A 161 14.97 -18.33 -5.87
C GLU A 161 14.28 -17.81 -4.60
N ILE A 162 13.66 -18.72 -3.84
CA ILE A 162 12.93 -18.35 -2.62
C ILE A 162 13.91 -17.97 -1.51
N LEU A 163 13.80 -16.73 -1.03
CA LEU A 163 14.56 -16.19 0.10
C LEU A 163 13.88 -16.50 1.44
N GLY A 164 12.55 -16.55 1.45
CA GLY A 164 11.74 -16.87 2.63
C GLY A 164 10.30 -16.38 2.50
N SER A 165 9.44 -16.81 3.43
CA SER A 165 8.06 -16.33 3.50
C SER A 165 7.92 -15.07 4.36
N LYS A 166 6.84 -14.31 4.16
CA LYS A 166 6.47 -13.19 5.05
C LYS A 166 6.38 -13.61 6.52
N THR A 167 5.85 -14.79 6.79
CA THR A 167 5.74 -15.33 8.17
C THR A 167 7.12 -15.62 8.75
N ASP A 168 8.01 -16.29 8.01
CA ASP A 168 9.37 -16.62 8.47
C ASP A 168 10.23 -15.37 8.73
N LEU A 169 9.97 -14.31 7.97
CA LEU A 169 10.73 -13.07 7.98
C LEU A 169 10.02 -11.94 8.75
N ALA A 170 8.91 -12.22 9.44
CA ALA A 170 8.04 -11.19 10.03
C ALA A 170 8.79 -10.21 10.96
N GLY A 171 9.66 -10.72 11.85
CA GLY A 171 10.46 -9.86 12.73
C GLY A 171 11.47 -8.98 11.96
N LEU A 172 12.11 -9.54 10.93
CA LEU A 172 13.02 -8.77 10.06
C LEU A 172 12.26 -7.69 9.27
N LEU A 173 11.08 -8.04 8.76
CA LEU A 173 10.22 -7.12 8.01
C LEU A 173 9.65 -6.01 8.91
N GLU A 174 9.32 -6.31 10.16
CA GLU A 174 8.91 -5.29 11.14
C GLU A 174 10.02 -4.26 11.37
N GLU A 175 11.27 -4.69 11.54
CA GLU A 175 12.41 -3.77 11.65
C GLU A 175 12.59 -2.88 10.41
N ILE A 176 12.36 -3.42 9.21
CA ILE A 176 12.55 -2.70 7.94
C ILE A 176 11.39 -1.75 7.66
N THR A 177 10.15 -2.19 7.89
CA THR A 177 8.93 -1.54 7.38
C THR A 177 8.09 -0.87 8.45
N ARG A 178 8.38 -1.12 9.74
CA ARG A 178 7.56 -0.73 10.91
C ARG A 178 6.15 -1.33 10.94
N VAL A 179 5.82 -2.23 10.01
CA VAL A 179 4.58 -2.99 10.06
C VAL A 179 4.73 -4.07 11.13
N PRO A 180 3.90 -4.10 12.18
CA PRO A 180 4.08 -5.05 13.27
C PRO A 180 4.07 -6.50 12.79
N ALA A 181 4.92 -7.35 13.37
CA ALA A 181 4.96 -8.78 13.01
C ALA A 181 3.60 -9.46 13.20
N GLU A 182 2.80 -9.03 14.18
CA GLU A 182 1.42 -9.51 14.38
C GLU A 182 0.47 -9.19 13.22
N VAL A 183 0.69 -8.09 12.50
CA VAL A 183 -0.05 -7.76 11.28
C VAL A 183 0.45 -8.61 10.11
N LEU A 184 1.77 -8.75 9.98
CA LEU A 184 2.39 -9.52 8.89
C LEU A 184 2.06 -11.02 8.95
N THR A 185 1.91 -11.57 10.17
CA THR A 185 1.51 -12.96 10.43
C THR A 185 -0.01 -13.15 10.50
N LEU A 186 -0.80 -12.11 10.22
CA LEU A 186 -2.27 -12.09 10.27
C LEU A 186 -2.86 -12.36 11.65
N PHE A 187 -2.05 -12.34 12.72
CA PHE A 187 -2.52 -12.46 14.10
C PHE A 187 -3.42 -11.29 14.50
N ARG A 188 -3.16 -10.10 13.97
CA ARG A 188 -4.03 -8.92 14.11
C ARG A 188 -4.40 -8.30 12.78
N ASN A 189 -5.64 -7.83 12.69
CA ASN A 189 -6.09 -7.05 11.55
C ASN A 189 -5.47 -5.64 11.58
N PRO A 190 -5.05 -5.07 10.43
CA PRO A 190 -4.57 -3.69 10.35
C PRO A 190 -5.46 -2.65 11.04
N SER A 191 -6.78 -2.80 10.97
CA SER A 191 -7.76 -1.89 11.59
C SER A 191 -7.72 -1.82 13.12
N THR A 192 -7.05 -2.76 13.78
CA THR A 192 -6.83 -2.71 15.24
C THR A 192 -5.81 -1.66 15.65
N HIS A 193 -4.98 -1.20 14.71
CA HIS A 193 -4.01 -0.14 14.91
C HIS A 193 -4.64 1.22 14.62
N CYS A 194 -4.17 2.24 15.32
CA CYS A 194 -4.67 3.60 15.11
C CYS A 194 -4.24 4.17 13.76
N VAL A 195 -4.92 5.23 13.31
CA VAL A 195 -4.64 5.92 12.04
C VAL A 195 -3.18 6.34 11.93
N ALA A 196 -2.62 6.99 12.96
CA ALA A 196 -1.22 7.41 12.95
C ALA A 196 -0.24 6.23 12.77
N ALA A 197 -0.48 5.12 13.46
CA ALA A 197 0.36 3.93 13.34
C ALA A 197 0.33 3.37 11.92
N ARG A 198 -0.85 3.27 11.31
CA ARG A 198 -1.01 2.79 9.93
C ARG A 198 -0.40 3.73 8.90
N MET A 199 -0.56 5.04 9.06
CA MET A 199 0.10 6.04 8.21
C MET A 199 1.62 5.90 8.28
N SER A 200 2.18 5.63 9.47
CA SER A 200 3.62 5.49 9.66
C SER A 200 4.26 4.34 8.88
N TRP A 201 3.48 3.33 8.48
CA TRP A 201 3.96 2.21 7.65
C TRP A 201 4.33 2.63 6.23
N ALA A 202 3.83 3.79 5.78
CA ALA A 202 4.18 4.41 4.51
C ALA A 202 5.16 5.58 4.64
N ALA A 203 5.58 5.95 5.85
CA ALA A 203 6.35 7.18 6.07
C ALA A 203 7.72 7.21 5.38
N ASP A 204 8.35 6.06 5.17
CA ASP A 204 9.65 5.94 4.48
C ASP A 204 9.51 5.32 3.08
N ARG A 205 8.30 5.36 2.51
CA ARG A 205 8.00 4.85 1.16
C ARG A 205 7.84 6.00 0.18
N GLU A 206 8.19 5.73 -1.06
CA GLU A 206 8.26 6.66 -2.18
C GLU A 206 7.34 6.19 -3.31
N THR A 207 6.71 7.15 -3.96
CA THR A 207 5.86 6.95 -5.14
C THR A 207 6.38 7.76 -6.30
N THR A 208 6.09 7.30 -7.52
CA THR A 208 6.47 8.02 -8.74
C THR A 208 5.51 9.16 -9.01
N ARG A 209 4.21 8.93 -8.78
CA ARG A 209 3.18 9.96 -8.85
C ARG A 209 2.84 10.43 -7.43
N PRO A 210 2.70 11.74 -7.20
CA PRO A 210 2.35 12.27 -5.88
C PRO A 210 0.99 11.74 -5.38
N GLU A 211 0.03 11.52 -6.28
CA GLU A 211 -1.30 11.01 -5.91
C GLU A 211 -1.25 9.59 -5.32
N ASP A 212 -0.27 8.78 -5.75
CA ASP A 212 -0.10 7.42 -5.28
C ASP A 212 0.31 7.38 -3.80
N GLU A 213 0.82 8.47 -3.21
CA GLU A 213 1.04 8.58 -1.75
C GLU A 213 -0.27 8.31 -0.98
N ALA A 214 -1.41 8.65 -1.59
CA ALA A 214 -2.75 8.41 -1.06
C ALA A 214 -3.35 7.09 -1.56
N TYR A 215 -3.32 6.85 -2.87
CA TYR A 215 -4.01 5.69 -3.45
C TYR A 215 -3.43 4.35 -2.96
N CYS A 216 -2.11 4.29 -2.71
CA CYS A 216 -1.47 3.12 -2.14
C CYS A 216 -1.80 2.88 -0.65
N LEU A 217 -2.64 3.71 -0.03
CA LEU A 217 -3.13 3.53 1.35
C LEU A 217 -4.62 3.17 1.42
N MET A 218 -5.40 3.39 0.36
CA MET A 218 -6.85 3.15 0.35
C MET A 218 -7.25 1.79 0.96
N GLY A 219 -6.62 0.71 0.52
CA GLY A 219 -6.92 -0.64 1.02
C GLY A 219 -6.53 -0.90 2.48
N ILE A 220 -5.43 -0.28 2.95
CA ILE A 220 -5.04 -0.33 4.37
C ILE A 220 -6.09 0.36 5.23
N PHE A 221 -6.73 1.41 4.68
CA PHE A 221 -7.78 2.14 5.36
C PHE A 221 -9.21 1.67 5.11
N GLY A 222 -9.42 0.74 4.18
CA GLY A 222 -10.76 0.35 3.75
C GLY A 222 -11.54 1.51 3.13
N ILE A 223 -10.83 2.48 2.56
CA ILE A 223 -11.39 3.68 1.93
C ILE A 223 -11.52 3.43 0.43
N PHE A 224 -12.64 3.85 -0.13
CA PHE A 224 -12.89 3.81 -1.57
C PHE A 224 -13.11 5.24 -2.04
N MET A 225 -12.16 5.77 -2.81
CA MET A 225 -12.29 7.08 -3.44
C MET A 225 -11.84 7.01 -4.91
N PRO A 226 -12.48 7.76 -5.83
CA PRO A 226 -12.07 7.77 -7.23
C PRO A 226 -10.64 8.32 -7.41
N PRO A 227 -9.75 7.62 -8.13
CA PRO A 227 -8.43 8.15 -8.47
C PRO A 227 -8.55 9.24 -9.53
N LEU A 228 -7.95 10.41 -9.27
CA LEU A 228 -7.92 11.59 -10.13
C LEU A 228 -6.46 12.02 -10.37
N TYR A 229 -5.76 11.37 -11.30
CA TYR A 229 -4.39 11.77 -11.65
C TYR A 229 -4.36 13.19 -12.24
N GLY A 230 -3.43 14.01 -11.74
CA GLY A 230 -3.33 15.44 -12.02
C GLY A 230 -3.71 16.32 -10.83
N GLU A 231 -4.32 15.75 -9.78
CA GLU A 231 -4.66 16.51 -8.57
C GLU A 231 -3.46 16.72 -7.62
N GLY A 232 -2.33 16.04 -7.86
CA GLY A 232 -1.15 16.16 -7.01
C GLY A 232 -1.39 15.65 -5.58
N ARG A 233 -0.83 16.33 -4.59
CA ARG A 233 -0.99 15.95 -3.18
C ARG A 233 -2.39 16.21 -2.59
N ASN A 234 -3.30 16.84 -3.35
CA ASN A 234 -4.71 16.92 -2.94
C ASN A 234 -5.33 15.53 -2.77
N ALA A 235 -4.80 14.51 -3.45
CA ALA A 235 -5.20 13.11 -3.22
C ALA A 235 -5.02 12.68 -1.76
N PHE A 236 -3.93 13.11 -1.09
CA PHE A 236 -3.65 12.76 0.30
C PHE A 236 -4.53 13.54 1.28
N LEU A 237 -4.88 14.79 0.95
CA LEU A 237 -5.91 15.53 1.68
C LEU A 237 -7.25 14.81 1.63
N ARG A 238 -7.72 14.43 0.42
CA ARG A 238 -8.97 13.67 0.25
C ARG A 238 -8.96 12.34 1.00
N LEU A 239 -7.84 11.64 1.03
CA LEU A 239 -7.70 10.43 1.83
C LEU A 239 -7.91 10.72 3.33
N GLN A 240 -7.31 11.79 3.86
CA GLN A 240 -7.49 12.17 5.27
C GLN A 240 -8.96 12.56 5.57
N GLU A 241 -9.62 13.28 4.66
CA GLU A 241 -11.04 13.61 4.77
C GLU A 241 -11.93 12.36 4.80
N GLU A 242 -11.67 11.39 3.92
CA GLU A 242 -12.41 10.13 3.88
C GLU A 242 -12.14 9.26 5.12
N ILE A 243 -10.89 9.26 5.62
CA ILE A 243 -10.57 8.61 6.89
C ILE A 243 -11.35 9.23 8.04
N MET A 244 -11.40 10.57 8.15
CA MET A 244 -12.19 11.23 9.20
C MET A 244 -13.68 10.94 9.11
N ARG A 245 -14.20 10.80 7.88
CA ARG A 245 -15.61 10.51 7.65
C ARG A 245 -15.98 9.09 8.11
N GLN A 246 -15.05 8.14 8.02
CA GLN A 246 -15.34 6.70 8.20
C GLN A 246 -14.70 6.08 9.45
N ILE A 247 -13.65 6.71 10.01
CA ILE A 247 -12.85 6.18 11.12
C ILE A 247 -12.78 7.24 12.22
N ASP A 248 -13.45 6.96 13.34
CA ASP A 248 -13.39 7.79 14.55
C ASP A 248 -12.10 7.51 15.33
N ASP A 249 -11.01 8.11 14.87
CA ASP A 249 -9.68 7.99 15.49
C ASP A 249 -8.95 9.35 15.45
N PRO A 250 -8.82 10.03 16.62
CA PRO A 250 -8.20 11.35 16.67
C PRO A 250 -6.69 11.33 16.36
N SER A 251 -6.07 10.15 16.28
CA SER A 251 -4.66 10.05 15.90
C SER A 251 -4.38 10.49 14.45
N ILE A 252 -5.41 10.76 13.64
CA ILE A 252 -5.21 11.41 12.34
C ILE A 252 -4.53 12.79 12.45
N PHE A 253 -4.64 13.46 13.60
CA PHE A 253 -3.97 14.75 13.84
C PHE A 253 -2.61 14.59 14.55
N ALA A 254 -2.16 13.37 14.79
CA ALA A 254 -0.96 13.09 15.57
C ALA A 254 0.29 12.93 14.68
N TRP A 255 0.43 13.82 13.71
CA TRP A 255 1.55 13.93 12.77
C TRP A 255 2.53 15.03 13.21
N GLY A 256 3.74 15.01 12.66
CA GLY A 256 4.84 15.88 13.06
C GLY A 256 5.50 15.41 14.36
N ASP A 257 6.12 16.36 15.07
CA ASP A 257 6.94 16.06 16.24
C ASP A 257 6.18 16.08 17.57
N VAL A 258 5.01 15.44 17.60
CA VAL A 258 4.12 15.37 18.76
C VAL A 258 4.73 14.61 19.95
N TYR A 259 5.93 14.04 19.79
CA TYR A 259 6.66 13.31 20.83
C TYR A 259 7.85 14.07 21.42
N SER A 260 8.27 15.19 20.81
CA SER A 260 9.45 15.94 21.28
C SER A 260 9.14 17.03 22.28
N ILE A 261 7.85 17.29 22.55
CA ILE A 261 7.45 18.32 23.50
C ILE A 261 6.78 17.66 24.70
N PRO A 262 7.35 17.77 25.92
CA PRO A 262 6.69 17.33 27.13
C PRO A 262 5.39 18.13 27.29
N MET A 263 4.24 17.49 27.01
CA MET A 263 2.91 18.09 27.17
C MET A 263 2.61 18.54 28.62
N ALA A 264 3.44 18.12 29.58
CA ALA A 264 3.31 18.49 30.99
C ALA A 264 3.74 19.93 31.29
N ASP A 265 4.45 20.60 30.38
CA ASP A 265 5.09 21.90 30.64
C ASP A 265 4.53 23.06 29.79
N LEU A 266 3.48 22.83 28.98
CA LEU A 266 2.90 23.86 28.10
C LEU A 266 1.62 24.45 28.68
N ASP A 267 1.53 25.78 28.73
CA ASP A 267 0.25 26.49 28.92
C ASP A 267 -0.58 26.50 27.62
N ASP A 268 -1.87 26.87 27.70
CA ASP A 268 -2.78 26.87 26.55
C ASP A 268 -2.30 27.77 25.38
N ASP A 269 -1.58 28.86 25.68
CA ASP A 269 -0.97 29.75 24.67
C ASP A 269 0.28 29.11 24.04
N GLN A 270 1.03 28.30 24.79
CA GLN A 270 2.16 27.53 24.31
C GLN A 270 1.71 26.33 23.46
N VAL A 271 0.57 25.70 23.76
CA VAL A 271 -0.02 24.66 22.90
C VAL A 271 -0.40 25.25 21.53
N LEU A 272 -0.96 26.46 21.49
CA LEU A 272 -1.27 27.17 20.24
C LEU A 272 0.02 27.59 19.50
N ASN A 273 1.04 28.07 20.23
CA ASN A 273 2.33 28.41 19.61
C ASN A 273 3.14 27.19 19.16
N VAL A 274 2.93 26.00 19.73
CA VAL A 274 3.51 24.74 19.25
C VAL A 274 2.90 24.36 17.90
N LEU A 275 1.59 24.58 17.72
CA LEU A 275 0.93 24.41 16.43
C LEU A 275 1.49 25.36 15.35
N ASP A 276 1.92 26.56 15.74
CA ASP A 276 2.60 27.53 14.87
C ASP A 276 4.09 27.25 14.66
N ASN A 277 4.76 26.58 15.60
CA ASN A 277 6.20 26.27 15.57
C ASN A 277 6.55 24.85 15.12
N PHE A 278 5.60 24.10 14.54
CA PHE A 278 5.95 22.85 13.84
C PHE A 278 7.01 23.17 12.76
N PRO A 279 8.17 22.50 12.77
CA PRO A 279 9.21 22.74 11.79
C PRO A 279 8.74 22.21 10.43
N GLY A 280 8.10 23.09 9.69
CA GLY A 280 7.21 22.79 8.57
C GLY A 280 5.88 23.46 8.90
N GLY A 281 5.75 24.74 8.50
CA GLY A 281 4.55 25.54 8.77
C GLY A 281 3.28 24.75 8.43
N MET A 282 2.15 25.13 9.07
CA MET A 282 0.82 24.58 8.83
C MET A 282 0.76 23.98 7.43
N GLY A 283 0.43 22.68 7.32
CA GLY A 283 0.45 21.99 6.05
C GLY A 283 -0.20 22.84 4.97
N GLN A 284 0.18 22.66 3.71
CA GLN A 284 -0.25 23.54 2.61
C GLN A 284 -1.79 23.74 2.55
N TYR A 285 -2.55 22.91 3.28
CA TYR A 285 -3.99 22.87 3.44
C TYR A 285 -4.55 22.92 4.90
N GLY A 286 -3.79 23.39 5.91
CA GLY A 286 -4.27 23.56 7.30
C GLY A 286 -3.89 22.45 8.30
N SER A 287 -4.84 21.96 9.11
CA SER A 287 -4.64 20.98 10.22
C SER A 287 -4.29 19.54 9.79
N PHE A 288 -4.13 19.30 8.49
CA PHE A 288 -3.82 17.97 7.93
C PHE A 288 -2.35 17.83 7.57
N ALA A 289 -1.85 16.60 7.63
CA ALA A 289 -0.51 16.26 7.18
C ALA A 289 -0.37 16.45 5.66
N ASN A 290 0.83 16.77 5.20
CA ASN A 290 1.14 16.92 3.78
C ASN A 290 1.43 15.58 3.11
N SER A 291 1.93 14.60 3.86
CA SER A 291 2.20 13.26 3.34
C SER A 291 2.26 12.20 4.46
N PRO A 292 2.31 10.90 4.12
CA PRO A 292 2.53 9.85 5.11
C PRO A 292 3.84 10.00 5.93
N SER A 293 4.86 10.70 5.40
CA SER A 293 6.13 10.90 6.11
C SER A 293 5.98 11.71 7.40
N ASP A 294 4.96 12.57 7.46
CA ASP A 294 4.67 13.38 8.64
C ASP A 294 4.22 12.51 9.82
N PHE A 295 3.74 11.29 9.56
CA PHE A 295 3.39 10.29 10.58
C PHE A 295 4.56 9.37 10.95
N ARG A 296 5.82 9.73 10.67
CA ARG A 296 6.99 8.85 10.90
C ARG A 296 7.05 8.26 12.32
N LEU A 297 6.60 8.99 13.34
CA LEU A 297 6.59 8.54 14.73
C LEU A 297 5.28 7.85 15.16
N GLY A 298 4.29 7.78 14.27
CA GLY A 298 2.98 7.19 14.53
C GLY A 298 3.01 5.73 14.97
N TYR A 299 4.03 4.96 14.58
CA TYR A 299 4.21 3.56 15.01
C TYR A 299 4.32 3.39 16.55
N ARG A 300 4.64 4.46 17.28
CA ARG A 300 4.71 4.46 18.75
C ARG A 300 3.34 4.59 19.42
N MET A 301 2.34 5.09 18.69
CA MET A 301 0.98 5.23 19.22
C MET A 301 0.27 3.89 19.28
N LYS A 302 -0.38 3.64 20.41
CA LYS A 302 -1.28 2.52 20.58
C LYS A 302 -2.70 3.04 20.61
N ARG A 303 -3.60 2.35 19.91
CA ARG A 303 -5.03 2.62 20.02
C ARG A 303 -5.44 2.34 21.48
N ARG A 304 -6.03 3.31 22.18
CA ARG A 304 -6.64 3.05 23.49
C ARG A 304 -7.78 2.07 23.27
N THR A 305 -7.55 0.81 23.60
CA THR A 305 -8.65 -0.15 23.77
C THR A 305 -9.51 0.36 24.92
N THR A 306 -10.78 0.64 24.62
CA THR A 306 -11.88 1.04 25.53
C THR A 306 -11.86 2.47 26.09
N CYS A 307 -12.53 3.38 25.38
CA CYS A 307 -13.60 4.20 25.95
C CYS A 307 -14.83 4.00 25.06
N ARG A 308 -16.02 3.87 25.64
CA ARG A 308 -17.29 3.81 24.87
C ARG A 308 -17.31 4.97 23.86
N PRO A 309 -17.83 4.77 22.63
CA PRO A 309 -17.97 5.87 21.69
C PRO A 309 -18.79 6.98 22.37
N SER A 310 -18.21 8.17 22.39
CA SER A 310 -18.97 9.40 22.61
C SER A 310 -20.12 9.43 21.59
N PRO A 311 -21.34 9.83 21.95
CA PRO A 311 -22.45 9.94 20.99
C PRO A 311 -22.21 10.92 19.84
N GLN A 312 -21.16 11.74 19.94
CA GLN A 312 -20.76 12.70 18.93
C GLN A 312 -19.45 12.23 18.30
N SER A 313 -19.49 11.97 17.01
CA SER A 313 -18.29 11.75 16.20
C SER A 313 -17.40 12.99 16.24
N VAL A 314 -16.07 12.80 16.13
CA VAL A 314 -15.13 13.93 16.01
C VAL A 314 -15.51 14.88 14.86
N TRP A 315 -16.13 14.36 13.80
CA TRP A 315 -16.64 15.15 12.68
C TRP A 315 -17.83 16.05 13.04
N GLU A 316 -18.75 15.59 13.88
CA GLU A 316 -19.86 16.42 14.38
C GLU A 316 -19.35 17.51 15.33
N TRP A 317 -18.35 17.19 16.16
CA TRP A 317 -17.66 18.19 16.96
C TRP A 317 -16.94 19.23 16.09
N PHE A 318 -16.19 18.79 15.07
CA PHE A 318 -15.49 19.70 14.15
C PHE A 318 -16.46 20.63 13.41
N LYS A 319 -17.61 20.10 12.97
CA LYS A 319 -18.70 20.91 12.41
C LYS A 319 -19.23 21.95 13.40
N GLN A 320 -19.45 21.58 14.66
CA GLN A 320 -19.91 22.52 15.70
C GLN A 320 -18.89 23.64 15.97
N VAL A 321 -17.60 23.31 15.99
CA VAL A 321 -16.52 24.28 16.22
C VAL A 321 -16.35 25.21 15.01
N SER A 322 -16.44 24.68 13.78
CA SER A 322 -16.38 25.47 12.54
C SER A 322 -17.58 26.40 12.31
N GLN A 323 -18.69 26.18 13.03
CA GLN A 323 -19.89 27.01 12.96
C GLN A 323 -19.90 28.18 13.97
N HIS A 324 -18.88 28.30 14.84
CA HIS A 324 -18.75 29.45 15.74
C HIS A 324 -18.17 30.67 15.00
N ASN A 325 -19.06 31.57 14.61
CA ASN A 325 -18.78 32.86 14.00
C ASN A 325 -18.26 33.86 15.08
N PRO A 326 -17.25 34.71 14.85
CA PRO A 326 -16.68 35.62 15.86
C PRO A 326 -17.61 36.77 16.32
N ASN A 327 -18.89 36.77 15.95
CA ASN A 327 -19.83 37.88 16.16
C ASN A 327 -21.07 37.45 16.96
N SER A 328 -20.88 36.85 18.13
CA SER A 328 -21.98 36.72 19.09
C SER A 328 -21.76 37.75 20.22
N PRO A 329 -22.73 38.64 20.50
CA PRO A 329 -22.55 39.73 21.44
C PRO A 329 -22.43 39.19 22.87
N MET A 330 -21.43 39.68 23.62
CA MET A 330 -21.40 39.56 25.08
C MET A 330 -22.64 40.21 25.66
N ASN A 331 -23.46 39.44 26.37
CA ASN A 331 -24.39 39.98 27.36
C ASN A 331 -23.87 39.59 28.74
N MET A 332 -23.80 40.62 29.60
CA MET A 332 -23.35 40.61 31.00
C MET A 332 -24.09 39.61 31.88
#